data_AF-A0A7C3H795-F1
#
_entry.id   AF-A0A7C3H795-F1
#
_cell.length_a   1.000
_cell.length_b   1.000
_cell.length_c   1.000
_cell.angle_alpha   90.00
_cell.angle_beta   90.00
_cell.angle_gamma   90.00
#
_symmetry.space_group_name_H-M   'P 1'
#
loop_
_entity.id
_entity.type
_entity.pdbx_description
1 polymer ?
#
loop_
_entity_poly.entity_id
_entity_poly.type
_entity_poly.pdbx_seq_one_letter_code
_entity_poly.pdbx_strand_id
1 'polypeptide(L)'
;TKHLHLITGPLNYMTSPERAYLGQLETLDFEDESIEQFGANNIFDLDKTRLVDTFACIMCNRCQDACPAYFTGKELSPAALEVNKRYYVKEIMTGQIGMDEPVPLMEFAISESAVWACTACGACIEACPVDNTPMLDIMDIRRDRVLMESDFPQELKGAFVGMERMGNPWQSTDSRMAWAEPLDFQVPTVEENPDFEYLLWVGCAGAFNPDSQEVTRALATILREAGINFAVLGEAETCTGDSARRAGNEYLYYEMALGNIETLNAAGVDKKRIVTSCPHCFTTIGKEYGELGGHYDIFHHTQLIADLVGKGKLQLNSKLLEKTTFHDPCYLGRMNGVVDAPRDALQQTGVTLLEMPRHSEKSFCCGAGGAQYWKEEEHGAQAVNIARFEEAAATGAETLAVGCPFCNTMMGDANREKGEPMQVKDVAQIVLEAMK
;
A
#
# COMPACT_ATOMS: atom_id res chain seq x y z
N THR A 1 -30.34 -3.25 20.51
CA THR A 1 -29.98 -2.66 21.83
C THR A 1 -28.48 -2.34 21.86
N LYS A 2 -27.95 -1.59 22.84
CA LYS A 2 -26.49 -1.35 22.95
C LYS A 2 -25.68 -2.65 23.10
N HIS A 3 -26.29 -3.68 23.69
CA HIS A 3 -25.69 -4.98 23.98
C HIS A 3 -25.69 -5.96 22.80
N LEU A 4 -26.23 -5.59 21.63
CA LEU A 4 -26.29 -6.48 20.48
C LEU A 4 -24.88 -6.95 20.02
N HIS A 5 -23.87 -6.10 20.21
CA HIS A 5 -22.46 -6.42 19.95
C HIS A 5 -21.93 -7.64 20.72
N LEU A 6 -22.54 -8.02 21.86
CA LEU A 6 -22.15 -9.23 22.59
C LEU A 6 -22.44 -10.52 21.81
N ILE A 7 -23.37 -10.46 20.86
CA ILE A 7 -23.73 -11.57 19.96
C ILE A 7 -23.12 -11.34 18.59
N THR A 8 -23.30 -10.14 18.03
CA THR A 8 -22.84 -9.84 16.67
C THR A 8 -21.33 -9.68 16.57
N GLY A 9 -20.62 -9.28 17.63
CA GLY A 9 -19.15 -9.19 17.61
C GLY A 9 -18.47 -10.55 17.37
N PRO A 10 -18.74 -11.58 18.20
CA PRO A 10 -18.25 -12.92 17.93
C PRO A 10 -18.73 -13.49 16.59
N LEU A 11 -20.00 -13.24 16.21
CA LEU A 11 -20.52 -13.70 14.93
C LEU A 11 -19.74 -13.09 13.76
N ASN A 12 -19.53 -11.76 13.78
CA ASN A 12 -18.80 -11.04 12.75
C ASN A 12 -17.42 -11.67 12.53
N TYR A 13 -16.64 -11.80 13.59
CA TYR A 13 -15.32 -12.41 13.54
C TYR A 13 -15.33 -13.85 13.00
N MET A 14 -16.33 -14.66 13.36
CA MET A 14 -16.43 -16.05 12.88
C MET A 14 -16.93 -16.17 11.43
N THR A 15 -17.66 -15.16 10.94
CA THR A 15 -18.23 -15.15 9.58
C THR A 15 -17.47 -14.26 8.62
N SER A 16 -16.46 -13.52 9.10
CA SER A 16 -15.58 -12.72 8.27
C SER A 16 -14.98 -13.57 7.16
N PRO A 17 -14.97 -13.08 5.91
CA PRO A 17 -14.36 -13.82 4.82
C PRO A 17 -12.86 -13.97 5.08
N GLU A 18 -12.30 -15.12 4.69
CA GLU A 18 -10.86 -15.28 4.67
C GLU A 18 -10.27 -14.28 3.67
N ARG A 19 -9.30 -13.49 4.14
CA ARG A 19 -8.59 -12.51 3.32
C ARG A 19 -7.14 -12.93 3.15
N ALA A 20 -6.64 -12.84 1.91
CA ALA A 20 -5.24 -13.11 1.57
C ALA A 20 -4.27 -12.11 2.24
N TYR A 21 -4.76 -10.92 2.57
CA TYR A 21 -4.08 -9.86 3.33
C TYR A 21 -5.12 -8.90 3.95
N LEU A 22 -4.74 -8.13 4.97
CA LEU A 22 -5.68 -7.34 5.79
C LEU A 22 -6.62 -6.42 4.98
N GLY A 23 -6.11 -5.81 3.91
CA GLY A 23 -6.80 -4.81 3.10
C GLY A 23 -7.32 -5.32 1.75
N GLN A 24 -7.57 -6.63 1.61
CA GLN A 24 -8.06 -7.21 0.37
C GLN A 24 -9.39 -6.56 -0.07
N LEU A 25 -9.41 -6.09 -1.31
CA LEU A 25 -10.63 -5.60 -1.96
C LEU A 25 -11.25 -6.71 -2.79
N GLU A 26 -12.56 -6.79 -2.80
CA GLU A 26 -13.28 -7.74 -3.66
C GLU A 26 -13.02 -7.41 -5.13
N THR A 27 -12.78 -8.43 -5.95
CA THR A 27 -12.65 -8.29 -7.40
C THR A 27 -14.01 -7.97 -8.02
N LEU A 28 -14.07 -6.98 -8.90
CA LEU A 28 -15.27 -6.68 -9.67
C LEU A 28 -15.25 -7.48 -10.97
N ASP A 29 -16.37 -8.14 -11.29
CA ASP A 29 -16.54 -8.85 -12.55
C ASP A 29 -17.09 -7.88 -13.61
N PHE A 30 -16.22 -7.39 -14.48
CA PHE A 30 -16.61 -6.50 -15.57
C PHE A 30 -17.23 -7.23 -16.78
N GLU A 31 -17.21 -8.56 -16.78
CA GLU A 31 -17.81 -9.38 -17.86
C GLU A 31 -19.26 -9.75 -17.54
N ASP A 32 -19.69 -9.66 -16.28
CA ASP A 32 -21.07 -9.90 -15.86
C ASP A 32 -21.98 -8.68 -16.16
N GLU A 33 -22.68 -8.76 -17.30
CA GLU A 33 -23.66 -7.75 -17.72
C GLU A 33 -24.86 -7.59 -16.77
N SER A 34 -25.04 -8.46 -15.77
CA SER A 34 -26.09 -8.32 -14.75
C SER A 34 -25.72 -7.37 -13.61
N ILE A 35 -24.46 -6.97 -13.51
CA ILE A 35 -23.99 -6.01 -12.51
C ILE A 35 -24.32 -4.59 -12.97
N GLU A 36 -25.25 -3.94 -12.27
CA GLU A 36 -25.65 -2.55 -12.55
C GLU A 36 -24.96 -1.53 -11.63
N GLN A 37 -24.22 -1.98 -10.62
CA GLN A 37 -23.60 -1.16 -9.58
C GLN A 37 -22.19 -1.65 -9.26
N PHE A 38 -21.20 -0.79 -9.43
CA PHE A 38 -19.81 -1.05 -9.04
C PHE A 38 -19.45 -0.22 -7.81
N GLY A 39 -19.00 -0.86 -6.73
CA GLY A 39 -18.81 -0.17 -5.45
C GLY A 39 -20.13 0.06 -4.70
N ALA A 40 -20.14 1.01 -3.77
CA ALA A 40 -21.29 1.24 -2.90
C ALA A 40 -21.71 2.72 -2.83
N ASN A 41 -22.88 3.01 -3.41
CA ASN A 41 -23.54 4.31 -3.27
C ASN A 41 -24.32 4.35 -1.95
N ASN A 42 -25.11 3.31 -1.66
CA ASN A 42 -25.95 3.20 -0.48
C ASN A 42 -25.60 1.98 0.38
N ILE A 43 -26.24 1.86 1.54
CA ILE A 43 -25.91 0.81 2.51
C ILE A 43 -26.18 -0.62 2.01
N PHE A 44 -27.13 -0.79 1.08
CA PHE A 44 -27.50 -2.11 0.54
C PHE A 44 -26.54 -2.61 -0.55
N ASP A 45 -25.67 -1.74 -1.06
CA ASP A 45 -24.63 -2.09 -2.02
C ASP A 45 -23.38 -2.66 -1.31
N LEU A 46 -23.27 -2.48 0.02
CA LEU A 46 -22.20 -3.07 0.81
C LEU A 46 -22.39 -4.59 0.95
N ASP A 47 -21.26 -5.31 1.05
CA ASP A 47 -21.30 -6.73 1.36
C ASP A 47 -22.07 -7.01 2.66
N LYS A 48 -22.74 -8.16 2.72
CA LYS A 48 -23.58 -8.54 3.85
C LYS A 48 -22.81 -8.60 5.16
N THR A 49 -21.52 -8.97 5.14
CA THR A 49 -20.67 -8.95 6.34
C THR A 49 -20.47 -7.52 6.86
N ARG A 50 -20.35 -6.54 5.96
CA ARG A 50 -20.18 -5.11 6.29
C ARG A 50 -21.46 -4.43 6.79
N LEU A 51 -22.62 -5.05 6.54
CA LEU A 51 -23.86 -4.73 7.24
C LEU A 51 -23.86 -5.22 8.70
N VAL A 52 -23.25 -6.38 8.97
CA VAL A 52 -23.12 -6.94 10.34
C VAL A 52 -22.15 -6.11 11.18
N ASP A 53 -21.09 -5.56 10.57
CA ASP A 53 -20.13 -4.64 11.21
C ASP A 53 -20.85 -3.54 12.03
N THR A 54 -21.94 -3.00 11.50
CA THR A 54 -22.71 -1.91 12.12
C THR A 54 -23.22 -2.29 13.52
N PHE A 55 -23.62 -3.54 13.72
CA PHE A 55 -24.11 -4.04 15.00
C PHE A 55 -23.02 -4.69 15.83
N ALA A 56 -21.96 -5.23 15.21
CA ALA A 56 -20.76 -5.71 15.87
C ALA A 56 -19.98 -4.56 16.54
N CYS A 57 -20.04 -3.35 15.98
CA CYS A 57 -19.35 -2.17 16.50
C CYS A 57 -19.66 -1.92 17.99
N ILE A 58 -18.60 -1.96 18.80
CA ILE A 58 -18.64 -1.70 20.24
C ILE A 58 -18.67 -0.20 20.54
N MET A 59 -18.35 0.66 19.56
CA MET A 59 -18.21 2.12 19.72
C MET A 59 -17.09 2.50 20.70
N CYS A 60 -15.96 1.78 20.62
CA CYS A 60 -14.80 1.96 21.49
C CYS A 60 -13.75 2.96 20.97
N ASN A 61 -13.93 3.49 19.76
CA ASN A 61 -13.06 4.46 19.07
C ASN A 61 -11.61 4.04 18.78
N ARG A 62 -11.21 2.79 19.04
CA ARG A 62 -9.83 2.32 18.72
C ARG A 62 -9.44 2.52 17.25
N CYS A 63 -10.37 2.27 16.33
CA CYS A 63 -10.13 2.47 14.89
C CYS A 63 -9.98 3.95 14.51
N GLN A 64 -10.59 4.86 15.26
CA GLN A 64 -10.41 6.30 15.13
C GLN A 64 -9.05 6.73 15.68
N ASP A 65 -8.68 6.27 16.88
CA ASP A 65 -7.41 6.62 17.52
C ASP A 65 -6.19 6.10 16.73
N ALA A 66 -6.36 4.98 16.01
CA ALA A 66 -5.35 4.43 15.11
C ALA A 66 -5.31 5.11 13.73
N CYS A 67 -6.34 5.89 13.36
CA CYS A 67 -6.45 6.47 12.02
C CYS A 67 -5.46 7.64 11.85
N PRO A 68 -4.55 7.59 10.84
CA PRO A 68 -3.60 8.67 10.63
C PRO A 68 -4.27 9.98 10.23
N ALA A 69 -5.35 9.92 9.44
CA ALA A 69 -6.11 11.10 9.04
C ALA A 69 -6.78 11.78 10.23
N TYR A 70 -7.44 11.00 11.10
CA TYR A 70 -8.05 11.53 12.32
C TYR A 70 -7.00 12.15 13.25
N PHE A 71 -5.88 11.44 13.45
CA PHE A 71 -4.78 11.90 14.31
C PHE A 71 -4.22 13.26 13.86
N THR A 72 -4.21 13.54 12.56
CA THR A 72 -3.76 14.82 12.01
C THR A 72 -4.86 15.86 11.82
N GLY A 73 -6.05 15.64 12.42
CA GLY A 73 -7.13 16.61 12.49
C GLY A 73 -8.00 16.70 11.25
N LYS A 74 -7.99 15.69 10.37
CA LYS A 74 -8.92 15.60 9.23
C LYS A 74 -10.28 15.09 9.67
N GLU A 75 -11.27 15.26 8.82
CA GLU A 75 -12.66 14.86 9.08
C GLU A 75 -12.86 13.35 9.23
N LEU A 76 -11.98 12.52 8.63
CA LEU A 76 -12.14 11.08 8.62
C LEU A 76 -12.10 10.46 10.01
N SER A 77 -13.23 9.89 10.45
CA SER A 77 -13.31 8.96 11.58
C SER A 77 -13.92 7.62 11.15
N PRO A 78 -13.12 6.53 11.11
CA PRO A 78 -13.63 5.19 10.87
C PRO A 78 -14.65 4.73 11.91
N ALA A 79 -14.56 5.24 13.15
CA ALA A 79 -15.53 4.94 14.20
C ALA A 79 -16.87 5.62 13.93
N ALA A 80 -16.84 6.89 13.49
CA ALA A 80 -18.05 7.62 13.15
C ALA A 80 -18.79 6.97 11.98
N LEU A 81 -18.09 6.53 10.94
CA LEU A 81 -18.68 5.78 9.82
C LEU A 81 -19.50 4.57 10.31
N GLU A 82 -18.90 3.70 11.13
CA GLU A 82 -19.59 2.52 11.67
C GLU A 82 -20.79 2.88 12.56
N VAL A 83 -20.64 3.91 13.40
CA VAL A 83 -21.68 4.39 14.31
C VAL A 83 -22.86 4.98 13.52
N ASN A 84 -22.58 5.77 12.49
CA ASN A 84 -23.60 6.40 11.64
C ASN A 84 -24.39 5.34 10.87
N LYS A 85 -23.70 4.38 10.23
CA LYS A 85 -24.34 3.20 9.60
C LYS A 85 -25.29 2.50 10.57
N ARG A 86 -24.84 2.22 11.79
CA ARG A 86 -25.67 1.55 12.81
C ARG A 86 -26.97 2.30 13.13
N TYR A 87 -26.90 3.62 13.27
CA TYR A 87 -28.08 4.41 13.57
C TYR A 87 -29.05 4.42 12.39
N TYR A 88 -28.55 4.57 11.17
CA TYR A 88 -29.37 4.50 9.96
C TYR A 88 -30.07 3.15 9.79
N VAL A 89 -29.35 2.02 9.92
CA VAL A 89 -29.97 0.68 9.86
C VAL A 89 -31.03 0.51 10.95
N LYS A 90 -30.79 1.04 12.16
CA LYS A 90 -31.77 0.98 13.24
C LYS A 90 -33.04 1.77 12.89
N GLU A 91 -32.93 2.95 12.28
CA GLU A 91 -34.06 3.74 11.84
C GLU A 91 -34.90 3.00 10.78
N ILE A 92 -34.24 2.33 9.83
CA ILE A 92 -34.89 1.41 8.89
C ILE A 92 -35.62 0.28 9.63
N MET A 93 -34.95 -0.44 10.53
CA MET A 93 -35.53 -1.57 11.27
C MET A 93 -36.74 -1.17 12.15
N THR A 94 -36.79 0.08 12.60
CA THR A 94 -37.90 0.61 13.41
C THR A 94 -39.00 1.26 12.57
N GLY A 95 -38.87 1.26 11.23
CA GLY A 95 -39.83 1.84 10.31
C GLY A 95 -39.87 3.36 10.31
N GLN A 96 -38.82 4.03 10.82
CA GLN A 96 -38.69 5.48 10.78
C GLN A 96 -38.25 5.97 9.38
N ILE A 97 -37.50 5.13 8.66
CA ILE A 97 -37.09 5.32 7.27
C ILE A 97 -37.61 4.14 6.46
N GLY A 98 -38.25 4.42 5.32
CA GLY A 98 -38.69 3.39 4.38
C GLY A 98 -37.51 2.83 3.57
N MET A 99 -37.59 1.57 3.14
CA MET A 99 -36.56 0.95 2.29
C MET A 99 -36.72 1.30 0.80
N ASP A 100 -37.76 2.04 0.44
CA ASP A 100 -38.16 2.26 -0.97
C ASP A 100 -37.21 3.21 -1.73
N GLU A 101 -36.49 4.09 -1.02
CA GLU A 101 -35.47 4.99 -1.58
C GLU A 101 -34.21 4.95 -0.70
N PRO A 102 -33.17 4.19 -1.10
CA PRO A 102 -31.91 4.12 -0.35
C PRO A 102 -31.20 5.48 -0.34
N VAL A 103 -30.78 5.92 0.85
CA VAL A 103 -30.02 7.18 1.00
C VAL A 103 -28.53 6.90 0.74
N PRO A 104 -27.83 7.74 -0.05
CA PRO A 104 -26.39 7.61 -0.26
C PRO A 104 -25.60 7.63 1.04
N LEU A 105 -24.57 6.78 1.15
CA LEU A 105 -23.68 6.69 2.32
C LEU A 105 -23.03 8.04 2.62
N MET A 106 -22.74 8.84 1.60
CA MET A 106 -22.12 10.15 1.77
C MET A 106 -23.05 11.23 2.36
N GLU A 107 -24.37 11.01 2.39
CA GLU A 107 -25.31 11.97 2.98
C GLU A 107 -25.45 11.83 4.50
N PHE A 108 -25.20 10.64 5.05
CA PHE A 108 -25.41 10.37 6.47
C PHE A 108 -24.24 9.70 7.18
N ALA A 109 -23.40 8.94 6.46
CA ALA A 109 -22.39 8.08 7.07
C ALA A 109 -21.01 8.74 7.12
N ILE A 110 -20.59 9.39 6.03
CA ILE A 110 -19.23 9.93 5.86
C ILE A 110 -19.22 11.13 4.89
N SER A 111 -18.42 12.16 5.16
CA SER A 111 -18.26 13.30 4.23
C SER A 111 -17.35 12.97 3.05
N GLU A 112 -17.44 13.76 1.98
CA GLU A 112 -16.52 13.66 0.83
C GLU A 112 -15.05 13.82 1.25
N SER A 113 -14.75 14.83 2.07
CA SER A 113 -13.39 15.05 2.58
C SER A 113 -12.91 13.82 3.37
N ALA A 114 -13.77 13.20 4.18
CA ALA A 114 -13.41 11.99 4.91
C ALA A 114 -13.15 10.78 3.98
N VAL A 115 -13.93 10.61 2.90
CA VAL A 115 -13.69 9.56 1.88
C VAL A 115 -12.30 9.73 1.28
N TRP A 116 -11.94 10.94 0.86
CA TRP A 116 -10.68 11.22 0.18
C TRP A 116 -9.49 11.44 1.11
N ALA A 117 -9.69 11.54 2.43
CA ALA A 117 -8.64 11.52 3.45
C ALA A 117 -8.10 10.11 3.77
N CYS A 118 -8.82 9.05 3.37
CA CYS A 118 -8.41 7.68 3.67
C CYS A 118 -7.13 7.29 2.92
N THR A 119 -6.11 6.85 3.66
CA THR A 119 -4.82 6.39 3.09
C THR A 119 -4.82 4.90 2.73
N ALA A 120 -5.98 4.23 2.83
CA ALA A 120 -6.12 2.79 2.63
C ALA A 120 -5.06 1.95 3.36
N CYS A 121 -4.62 2.38 4.54
CA CYS A 121 -3.46 1.78 5.21
C CYS A 121 -3.83 0.60 6.12
N GLY A 122 -5.12 0.36 6.38
CA GLY A 122 -5.62 -0.77 7.19
C GLY A 122 -5.52 -0.60 8.71
N ALA A 123 -5.05 0.54 9.23
CA ALA A 123 -4.86 0.73 10.68
C ALA A 123 -6.17 0.59 11.48
N CYS A 124 -7.30 1.02 10.90
CA CYS A 124 -8.62 0.90 11.52
C CYS A 124 -9.11 -0.55 11.61
N ILE A 125 -8.75 -1.39 10.63
CA ILE A 125 -9.10 -2.81 10.60
C ILE A 125 -8.28 -3.55 11.66
N GLU A 126 -6.96 -3.35 11.66
CA GLU A 126 -6.04 -3.98 12.61
C GLU A 126 -6.41 -3.65 14.07
N ALA A 127 -6.83 -2.42 14.34
CA ALA A 127 -7.21 -2.00 15.69
C ALA A 127 -8.57 -2.54 16.17
N CYS A 128 -9.37 -3.16 15.30
CA CYS A 128 -10.74 -3.54 15.59
C CYS A 128 -10.82 -4.91 16.30
N PRO A 129 -11.35 -4.99 17.54
CA PRO A 129 -11.44 -6.26 18.26
C PRO A 129 -12.57 -7.18 17.78
N VAL A 130 -13.40 -6.72 16.85
CA VAL A 130 -14.57 -7.44 16.31
C VAL A 130 -14.54 -7.52 14.77
N ASP A 131 -13.36 -7.28 14.20
CA ASP A 131 -13.07 -7.38 12.76
C ASP A 131 -13.93 -6.52 11.83
N ASN A 132 -14.46 -5.38 12.31
CA ASN A 132 -15.07 -4.41 11.41
C ASN A 132 -14.05 -3.87 10.40
N THR A 133 -14.52 -3.60 9.18
CA THR A 133 -13.69 -3.24 8.03
C THR A 133 -14.01 -1.88 7.40
N PRO A 134 -14.09 -0.77 8.17
CA PRO A 134 -14.54 0.53 7.66
C PRO A 134 -13.70 1.10 6.52
N MET A 135 -12.43 0.66 6.38
CA MET A 135 -11.62 1.03 5.22
C MET A 135 -12.20 0.48 3.91
N LEU A 136 -12.72 -0.75 3.90
CA LEU A 136 -13.25 -1.40 2.71
C LEU A 136 -14.52 -0.71 2.23
N ASP A 137 -15.39 -0.27 3.16
CA ASP A 137 -16.53 0.59 2.82
C ASP A 137 -16.10 1.87 2.12
N ILE A 138 -15.06 2.55 2.62
CA ILE A 138 -14.56 3.77 1.99
C ILE A 138 -14.01 3.46 0.59
N MET A 139 -13.36 2.31 0.39
CA MET A 139 -12.87 1.91 -0.93
C MET A 139 -14.01 1.62 -1.90
N ASP A 140 -15.12 1.03 -1.45
CA ASP A 140 -16.29 0.82 -2.31
C ASP A 140 -17.07 2.09 -2.59
N ILE A 141 -17.14 3.03 -1.64
CA ILE A 141 -17.66 4.38 -1.93
C ILE A 141 -16.80 5.03 -3.02
N ARG A 142 -15.47 4.91 -2.95
CA ARG A 142 -14.59 5.43 -4.02
C ARG A 142 -14.82 4.75 -5.36
N ARG A 143 -15.03 3.43 -5.38
CA ARG A 143 -15.35 2.68 -6.61
C ARG A 143 -16.62 3.18 -7.26
N ASP A 144 -17.68 3.38 -6.48
CA ASP A 144 -18.93 3.95 -6.98
C ASP A 144 -18.73 5.37 -7.54
N ARG A 145 -18.12 6.26 -6.75
CA ARG A 145 -17.87 7.65 -7.15
C ARG A 145 -17.07 7.74 -8.44
N VAL A 146 -16.03 6.91 -8.59
CA VAL A 146 -15.19 6.91 -9.80
C VAL A 146 -15.86 6.24 -11.00
N LEU A 147 -16.44 5.05 -10.83
CA LEU A 147 -16.92 4.23 -11.94
C LEU A 147 -18.34 4.60 -12.39
N MET A 148 -19.21 4.93 -11.43
CA MET A 148 -20.62 5.23 -11.69
C MET A 148 -20.86 6.72 -11.89
N GLU A 149 -20.23 7.56 -11.06
CA GLU A 149 -20.49 9.01 -11.09
C GLU A 149 -19.42 9.81 -11.85
N SER A 150 -18.26 9.20 -12.14
CA SER A 150 -17.08 9.90 -12.69
C SER A 150 -16.66 11.11 -11.84
N ASP A 151 -16.88 11.05 -10.51
CA ASP A 151 -16.55 12.10 -9.55
C ASP A 151 -15.39 11.68 -8.64
N PHE A 152 -14.31 12.45 -8.70
CA PHE A 152 -13.08 12.22 -7.96
C PHE A 152 -12.20 13.47 -7.93
N PRO A 153 -11.24 13.58 -6.97
CA PRO A 153 -10.30 14.70 -6.90
C PRO A 153 -9.56 14.90 -8.23
N GLN A 154 -9.61 16.12 -8.77
CA GLN A 154 -9.13 16.42 -10.12
C GLN A 154 -7.62 16.18 -10.30
N GLU A 155 -6.86 16.27 -9.21
CA GLU A 155 -5.42 15.98 -9.15
C GLU A 155 -5.11 14.52 -9.56
N LEU A 156 -6.02 13.57 -9.26
CA LEU A 156 -5.86 12.16 -9.63
C LEU A 156 -5.94 11.92 -11.14
N LYS A 157 -6.56 12.84 -11.88
CA LYS A 157 -6.73 12.73 -13.33
C LYS A 157 -5.39 12.55 -14.05
N GLY A 158 -4.36 13.24 -13.59
CA GLY A 158 -3.02 13.14 -14.16
C GLY A 158 -2.48 11.71 -14.10
N ALA A 159 -2.57 11.09 -12.93
CA ALA A 159 -2.15 9.72 -12.70
C ALA A 159 -2.97 8.72 -13.52
N PHE A 160 -4.29 8.88 -13.60
CA PHE A 160 -5.16 8.01 -14.41
C PHE A 160 -4.80 8.06 -15.90
N VAL A 161 -4.69 9.27 -16.47
CA VAL A 161 -4.33 9.43 -17.89
C VAL A 161 -2.93 8.90 -18.17
N GLY A 162 -1.97 9.09 -17.25
CA GLY A 162 -0.62 8.54 -17.38
C GLY A 162 -0.62 7.01 -17.39
N MET A 163 -1.36 6.38 -16.48
CA MET A 163 -1.49 4.93 -16.43
C MET A 163 -2.16 4.36 -17.68
N GLU A 164 -3.26 4.98 -18.13
CA GLU A 164 -4.01 4.56 -19.33
C GLU A 164 -3.16 4.70 -20.61
N ARG A 165 -2.46 5.83 -20.79
CA ARG A 165 -1.82 6.17 -22.07
C ARG A 165 -0.34 5.84 -22.16
N MET A 166 0.37 5.87 -21.04
CA MET A 166 1.82 5.70 -20.97
C MET A 166 2.22 4.53 -20.05
N GLY A 167 1.26 3.80 -19.49
CA GLY A 167 1.53 2.70 -18.57
C GLY A 167 2.17 3.14 -17.25
N ASN A 168 2.15 4.44 -16.90
CA ASN A 168 2.75 4.94 -15.65
C ASN A 168 2.07 6.22 -15.12
N PRO A 169 1.90 6.36 -13.80
CA PRO A 169 1.20 7.51 -13.21
C PRO A 169 1.99 8.83 -13.23
N TRP A 170 3.29 8.80 -13.60
CA TRP A 170 4.13 10.00 -13.73
C TRP A 170 3.96 10.74 -15.07
N GLN A 171 3.17 10.19 -15.99
CA GLN A 171 3.03 10.71 -17.36
C GLN A 171 4.37 10.81 -18.12
N SER A 172 5.38 10.03 -17.70
CA SER A 172 6.68 10.03 -18.35
C SER A 172 6.64 9.23 -19.64
N THR A 173 7.33 9.73 -20.65
CA THR A 173 7.61 9.04 -21.92
C THR A 173 9.08 8.64 -22.05
N ASP A 174 9.87 8.85 -21.00
CA ASP A 174 11.28 8.48 -20.99
C ASP A 174 11.43 6.95 -20.99
N SER A 175 12.61 6.47 -21.39
CA SER A 175 12.92 5.04 -21.35
C SER A 175 12.81 4.53 -19.91
N ARG A 176 12.12 3.40 -19.74
CA ARG A 176 12.06 2.70 -18.43
C ARG A 176 13.41 2.15 -17.99
N MET A 177 14.38 2.06 -18.90
CA MET A 177 15.74 1.59 -18.61
C MET A 177 16.72 2.71 -18.25
N ALA A 178 16.30 3.99 -18.29
CA ALA A 178 17.17 5.12 -17.99
C ALA A 178 17.80 5.06 -16.58
N TRP A 179 17.12 4.44 -15.60
CA TRP A 179 17.65 4.28 -14.24
C TRP A 179 18.94 3.45 -14.18
N ALA A 180 19.16 2.56 -15.15
CA ALA A 180 20.29 1.63 -15.20
C ALA A 180 21.53 2.23 -15.86
N GLU A 181 21.42 3.31 -16.64
CA GLU A 181 22.54 3.94 -17.35
C GLU A 181 23.76 4.28 -16.47
N PRO A 182 23.60 4.74 -15.21
CA PRO A 182 24.74 5.07 -14.34
C PRO A 182 25.48 3.84 -13.77
N LEU A 183 24.98 2.62 -13.97
CA LEU A 183 25.63 1.41 -13.46
C LEU A 183 26.88 1.06 -14.27
N ASP A 184 27.88 0.49 -13.60
CA ASP A 184 29.12 0.00 -14.23
C ASP A 184 28.98 -1.40 -14.84
N PHE A 185 27.75 -1.93 -14.91
CA PHE A 185 27.41 -3.23 -15.48
C PHE A 185 26.10 -3.17 -16.24
N GLN A 186 25.93 -4.06 -17.22
CA GLN A 186 24.68 -4.20 -17.96
C GLN A 186 23.63 -4.91 -17.11
N VAL A 187 22.42 -4.34 -17.06
CA VAL A 187 21.23 -4.98 -16.50
C VAL A 187 20.53 -5.74 -17.64
N PRO A 188 20.51 -7.08 -17.64
CA PRO A 188 19.93 -7.83 -18.74
C PRO A 188 18.40 -7.79 -18.69
N THR A 189 17.79 -7.71 -19.87
CA THR A 189 16.35 -7.94 -20.05
C THR A 189 16.01 -9.44 -20.07
N VAL A 190 14.73 -9.78 -19.91
CA VAL A 190 14.26 -11.17 -20.03
C VAL A 190 14.53 -11.78 -21.41
N GLU A 191 14.60 -10.96 -22.46
CA GLU A 191 14.95 -11.40 -23.82
C GLU A 191 16.45 -11.71 -23.95
N GLU A 192 17.30 -10.89 -23.33
CA GLU A 192 18.76 -11.07 -23.34
C GLU A 192 19.22 -12.22 -22.44
N ASN A 193 18.48 -12.50 -21.36
CA ASN A 193 18.79 -13.54 -20.38
C ASN A 193 17.54 -14.36 -20.02
N PRO A 194 17.09 -15.29 -20.87
CA PRO A 194 15.89 -16.10 -20.63
C PRO A 194 16.05 -17.13 -19.49
N ASP A 195 17.29 -17.44 -19.11
CA ASP A 195 17.60 -18.40 -18.04
C ASP A 195 17.65 -17.76 -16.64
N PHE A 196 17.19 -16.51 -16.49
CA PHE A 196 17.14 -15.79 -15.21
C PHE A 196 16.45 -16.58 -14.09
N GLU A 197 16.90 -16.39 -12.84
CA GLU A 197 16.28 -16.96 -11.63
C GLU A 197 15.27 -15.98 -11.03
N TYR A 198 15.64 -14.68 -10.99
CA TYR A 198 14.83 -13.60 -10.44
C TYR A 198 14.47 -12.57 -11.51
N LEU A 199 13.18 -12.24 -11.60
CA LEU A 199 12.75 -10.99 -12.22
C LEU A 199 12.87 -9.88 -11.18
N LEU A 200 13.66 -8.84 -11.47
CA LEU A 200 13.61 -7.59 -10.74
C LEU A 200 12.44 -6.75 -11.31
N TRP A 201 11.34 -6.69 -10.57
CA TRP A 201 10.23 -5.79 -10.89
C TRP A 201 10.58 -4.37 -10.45
N VAL A 202 10.87 -3.51 -11.43
CA VAL A 202 11.38 -2.14 -11.20
C VAL A 202 10.25 -1.24 -10.70
N GLY A 203 9.06 -1.39 -11.26
CA GLY A 203 7.91 -0.56 -10.99
C GLY A 203 8.06 0.88 -11.49
N CYS A 204 6.98 1.65 -11.43
CA CYS A 204 6.99 3.03 -11.93
C CYS A 204 7.92 3.95 -11.14
N ALA A 205 7.93 3.84 -9.80
CA ALA A 205 8.79 4.68 -8.97
C ALA A 205 10.27 4.38 -9.26
N GLY A 206 10.66 3.10 -9.31
CA GLY A 206 12.02 2.70 -9.62
C GLY A 206 12.49 3.10 -11.03
N ALA A 207 11.56 3.28 -11.98
CA ALA A 207 11.85 3.74 -13.33
C ALA A 207 11.90 5.28 -13.45
N PHE A 208 11.03 6.02 -12.77
CA PHE A 208 10.79 7.44 -13.08
C PHE A 208 10.98 8.41 -11.91
N ASN A 209 11.04 7.96 -10.67
CA ASN A 209 11.30 8.81 -9.51
C ASN A 209 12.81 8.79 -9.18
N PRO A 210 13.53 9.93 -9.21
CA PRO A 210 15.00 9.96 -9.03
C PRO A 210 15.50 9.28 -7.75
N ASP A 211 14.88 9.55 -6.60
CA ASP A 211 15.26 8.96 -5.31
C ASP A 211 15.06 7.43 -5.35
N SER A 212 13.97 6.98 -5.97
CA SER A 212 13.66 5.56 -6.12
C SER A 212 14.55 4.86 -7.15
N GLN A 213 15.04 5.56 -8.18
CA GLN A 213 16.04 5.02 -9.10
C GLN A 213 17.35 4.69 -8.39
N GLU A 214 17.76 5.49 -7.39
CA GLU A 214 18.93 5.16 -6.56
C GLU A 214 18.73 3.86 -5.77
N VAL A 215 17.52 3.64 -5.24
CA VAL A 215 17.15 2.39 -4.57
C VAL A 215 17.20 1.21 -5.54
N THR A 216 16.65 1.35 -6.75
CA THR A 216 16.69 0.31 -7.79
C THR A 216 18.13 -0.04 -8.17
N ARG A 217 18.99 0.96 -8.36
CA ARG A 217 20.42 0.76 -8.62
C ARG A 217 21.13 0.05 -7.47
N ALA A 218 20.80 0.42 -6.23
CA ALA A 218 21.37 -0.24 -5.05
C ALA A 218 20.97 -1.72 -5.00
N LEU A 219 19.69 -2.03 -5.22
CA LEU A 219 19.18 -3.40 -5.28
C LEU A 219 19.82 -4.20 -6.42
N ALA A 220 19.89 -3.65 -7.63
CA ALA A 220 20.54 -4.32 -8.77
C ALA A 220 22.02 -4.63 -8.48
N THR A 221 22.73 -3.70 -7.82
CA THR A 221 24.13 -3.91 -7.41
C THR A 221 24.25 -5.02 -6.37
N ILE A 222 23.36 -5.06 -5.36
CA ILE A 222 23.33 -6.14 -4.37
C ILE A 222 23.09 -7.50 -5.05
N LEU A 223 22.14 -7.58 -5.99
CA LEU A 223 21.86 -8.82 -6.73
C LEU A 223 23.08 -9.31 -7.52
N ARG A 224 23.80 -8.38 -8.18
CA ARG A 224 25.04 -8.68 -8.91
C ARG A 224 26.11 -9.23 -7.97
N GLU A 225 26.42 -8.53 -6.89
CA GLU A 225 27.48 -8.92 -5.94
C GLU A 225 27.16 -10.25 -5.23
N ALA A 226 25.88 -10.52 -4.98
CA ALA A 226 25.42 -11.80 -4.43
C ALA A 226 25.42 -12.95 -5.46
N GLY A 227 25.79 -12.68 -6.71
CA GLY A 227 25.81 -13.65 -7.81
C GLY A 227 24.42 -14.18 -8.18
N ILE A 228 23.38 -13.36 -8.03
CA ILE A 228 22.01 -13.72 -8.40
C ILE A 228 21.83 -13.51 -9.90
N ASN A 229 21.39 -14.56 -10.59
CA ASN A 229 21.04 -14.47 -12.00
C ASN A 229 19.68 -13.77 -12.13
N PHE A 230 19.67 -12.48 -12.44
CA PHE A 230 18.42 -11.70 -12.56
C PHE A 230 18.24 -11.10 -13.95
N ALA A 231 17.01 -10.71 -14.26
CA ALA A 231 16.65 -9.93 -15.44
C ALA A 231 15.54 -8.92 -15.11
N VAL A 232 15.29 -7.98 -16.01
CA VAL A 232 14.16 -7.02 -15.95
C VAL A 232 13.26 -7.14 -17.18
N LEU A 233 12.01 -6.70 -17.08
CA LEU A 233 11.10 -6.61 -18.23
C LEU A 233 11.46 -5.45 -19.18
N GLY A 234 12.22 -4.46 -18.70
CA GLY A 234 12.58 -3.27 -19.48
C GLY A 234 11.36 -2.46 -19.91
N GLU A 235 11.28 -2.12 -21.20
CA GLU A 235 10.18 -1.33 -21.76
C GLU A 235 8.83 -2.06 -21.77
N ALA A 236 8.83 -3.39 -21.62
CA ALA A 236 7.59 -4.17 -21.54
C ALA A 236 6.86 -4.04 -20.20
N GLU A 237 7.52 -3.51 -19.15
CA GLU A 237 6.90 -3.35 -17.83
C GLU A 237 5.93 -2.15 -17.82
N THR A 238 4.77 -2.31 -17.19
CA THR A 238 3.85 -1.18 -16.92
C THR A 238 3.52 -1.06 -15.43
N CYS A 239 2.74 -0.05 -15.03
CA CYS A 239 2.31 0.09 -13.64
C CYS A 239 1.49 -1.11 -13.19
N THR A 240 1.62 -1.49 -11.92
CA THR A 240 0.82 -2.56 -11.33
C THR A 240 -0.68 -2.24 -11.25
N GLY A 241 -1.05 -0.96 -11.35
CA GLY A 241 -2.43 -0.49 -11.22
C GLY A 241 -2.86 -0.18 -9.76
N ASP A 242 -2.00 -0.37 -8.77
CA ASP A 242 -2.32 -0.14 -7.34
C ASP A 242 -2.97 1.24 -7.08
N SER A 243 -2.39 2.32 -7.61
CA SER A 243 -2.95 3.67 -7.42
C SER A 243 -4.32 3.85 -8.07
N ALA A 244 -4.58 3.21 -9.22
CA ALA A 244 -5.91 3.19 -9.83
C ALA A 244 -6.91 2.46 -8.92
N ARG A 245 -6.55 1.25 -8.46
CA ARG A 245 -7.38 0.43 -7.59
C ARG A 245 -7.74 1.14 -6.28
N ARG A 246 -6.76 1.74 -5.60
CA ARG A 246 -7.00 2.45 -4.31
C ARG A 246 -7.71 3.79 -4.46
N ALA A 247 -7.73 4.37 -5.66
CA ALA A 247 -8.52 5.54 -5.98
C ALA A 247 -9.98 5.20 -6.31
N GLY A 248 -10.31 3.93 -6.56
CA GLY A 248 -11.64 3.49 -7.01
C GLY A 248 -11.75 3.25 -8.52
N ASN A 249 -10.70 3.51 -9.30
CA ASN A 249 -10.69 3.24 -10.74
C ASN A 249 -10.36 1.76 -10.99
N GLU A 250 -11.31 0.88 -10.65
CA GLU A 250 -11.12 -0.57 -10.71
C GLU A 250 -11.02 -1.08 -12.16
N TYR A 251 -11.69 -0.44 -13.12
CA TYR A 251 -11.59 -0.83 -14.54
C TYR A 251 -10.18 -0.60 -15.09
N LEU A 252 -9.58 0.57 -14.84
CA LEU A 252 -8.19 0.82 -15.22
C LEU A 252 -7.23 -0.15 -14.52
N TYR A 253 -7.46 -0.46 -13.23
CA TYR A 253 -6.69 -1.50 -12.55
C TYR A 253 -6.81 -2.86 -13.24
N TYR A 254 -8.03 -3.27 -13.61
CA TYR A 254 -8.32 -4.54 -14.26
C TYR A 254 -7.57 -4.68 -15.59
N GLU A 255 -7.65 -3.68 -16.46
CA GLU A 255 -6.94 -3.69 -17.75
C GLU A 255 -5.41 -3.77 -17.56
N MET A 256 -4.85 -2.98 -16.65
CA MET A 256 -3.40 -3.01 -16.36
C MET A 256 -2.97 -4.36 -15.76
N ALA A 257 -3.78 -4.91 -14.86
CA ALA A 257 -3.49 -6.18 -14.23
C ALA A 257 -3.46 -7.32 -15.25
N LEU A 258 -4.47 -7.42 -16.13
CA LEU A 258 -4.51 -8.43 -17.18
C LEU A 258 -3.33 -8.30 -18.15
N GLY A 259 -3.00 -7.08 -18.60
CA GLY A 259 -1.86 -6.85 -19.49
C GLY A 259 -0.51 -7.23 -18.85
N ASN A 260 -0.32 -6.92 -17.56
CA ASN A 260 0.88 -7.35 -16.84
C ASN A 260 0.91 -8.87 -16.62
N ILE A 261 -0.23 -9.51 -16.34
CA ILE A 261 -0.32 -10.97 -16.19
C ILE A 261 0.06 -11.66 -17.51
N GLU A 262 -0.45 -11.17 -18.65
CA GLU A 262 -0.07 -11.67 -19.97
C GLU A 262 1.44 -11.53 -20.20
N THR A 263 2.00 -10.36 -19.90
CA THR A 263 3.43 -10.05 -20.08
C THR A 263 4.31 -10.95 -19.20
N LEU A 264 3.97 -11.09 -17.92
CA LEU A 264 4.70 -11.93 -16.97
C LEU A 264 4.67 -13.42 -17.38
N ASN A 265 3.51 -13.90 -17.81
CA ASN A 265 3.34 -15.27 -18.30
C ASN A 265 4.11 -15.52 -19.60
N ALA A 266 4.09 -14.57 -20.53
CA ALA A 266 4.85 -14.64 -21.78
C ALA A 266 6.37 -14.69 -21.52
N ALA A 267 6.84 -13.99 -20.48
CA ALA A 267 8.22 -14.03 -20.01
C ALA A 267 8.55 -15.27 -19.15
N GLY A 268 7.60 -16.18 -18.92
CA GLY A 268 7.79 -17.41 -18.15
C GLY A 268 8.01 -17.18 -16.65
N VAL A 269 7.55 -16.04 -16.13
CA VAL A 269 7.78 -15.62 -14.74
C VAL A 269 6.94 -16.43 -13.74
N ASP A 270 5.85 -17.07 -14.19
CA ASP A 270 5.02 -18.01 -13.41
C ASP A 270 5.81 -19.17 -12.78
N LYS A 271 7.01 -19.45 -13.29
CA LYS A 271 7.92 -20.51 -12.81
C LYS A 271 9.20 -19.97 -12.19
N LYS A 272 9.27 -18.65 -11.98
CA LYS A 272 10.44 -17.92 -11.50
C LYS A 272 10.07 -17.14 -10.24
N ARG A 273 11.07 -16.43 -9.68
CA ARG A 273 10.85 -15.55 -8.53
C ARG A 273 10.83 -14.10 -8.97
N ILE A 274 10.04 -13.29 -8.32
CA ILE A 274 10.01 -11.84 -8.50
C ILE A 274 10.59 -11.18 -7.25
N VAL A 275 11.42 -10.16 -7.41
CA VAL A 275 11.83 -9.27 -6.32
C VAL A 275 11.45 -7.84 -6.67
N THR A 276 10.93 -7.10 -5.69
CA THR A 276 10.62 -5.67 -5.85
C THR A 276 10.99 -4.87 -4.62
N SER A 277 11.36 -3.61 -4.81
CA SER A 277 11.59 -2.65 -3.72
C SER A 277 10.30 -2.02 -3.19
N CYS A 278 9.15 -2.26 -3.84
CA CYS A 278 7.89 -1.60 -3.53
C CYS A 278 6.88 -2.56 -2.86
N PRO A 279 6.49 -2.32 -1.59
CA PRO A 279 5.47 -3.11 -0.90
C PRO A 279 4.09 -3.09 -1.58
N HIS A 280 3.77 -2.03 -2.33
CA HIS A 280 2.53 -1.94 -3.09
C HIS A 280 2.57 -2.92 -4.27
N CYS A 281 3.65 -2.92 -5.05
CA CYS A 281 3.84 -3.90 -6.13
C CYS A 281 3.90 -5.33 -5.60
N PHE A 282 4.56 -5.55 -4.46
CA PHE A 282 4.60 -6.82 -3.74
C PHE A 282 3.19 -7.35 -3.43
N THR A 283 2.31 -6.48 -2.94
CA THR A 283 0.92 -6.85 -2.62
C THR A 283 0.10 -7.09 -3.88
N THR A 284 0.16 -6.17 -4.84
CA THR A 284 -0.66 -6.26 -6.05
C THR A 284 -0.30 -7.46 -6.91
N ILE A 285 0.98 -7.73 -7.14
CA ILE A 285 1.42 -8.88 -7.93
C ILE A 285 1.25 -10.18 -7.14
N GLY A 286 1.58 -10.19 -5.84
CA GLY A 286 1.62 -11.41 -5.03
C GLY A 286 0.27 -11.87 -4.50
N LYS A 287 -0.73 -10.98 -4.44
CA LYS A 287 -2.06 -11.26 -3.88
C LYS A 287 -3.16 -10.95 -4.87
N GLU A 288 -3.20 -9.71 -5.36
CA GLU A 288 -4.35 -9.22 -6.11
C GLU A 288 -4.41 -9.76 -7.54
N TYR A 289 -3.27 -9.94 -8.22
CA TYR A 289 -3.23 -10.62 -9.53
C TYR A 289 -3.70 -12.07 -9.44
N GLY A 290 -3.57 -12.70 -8.27
CA GLY A 290 -4.06 -14.05 -8.04
C GLY A 290 -5.58 -14.16 -8.18
N GLU A 291 -6.32 -13.08 -7.89
CA GLU A 291 -7.78 -13.02 -8.11
C GLU A 291 -8.13 -13.04 -9.61
N LEU A 292 -7.20 -12.62 -10.45
CA LEU A 292 -7.31 -12.56 -11.92
C LEU A 292 -6.52 -13.70 -12.61
N GLY A 293 -6.12 -14.73 -11.85
CA GLY A 293 -5.40 -15.90 -12.36
C GLY A 293 -3.88 -15.75 -12.52
N GLY A 294 -3.30 -14.62 -12.13
CA GLY A 294 -1.86 -14.36 -12.12
C GLY A 294 -1.21 -14.74 -10.78
N HIS A 295 -0.66 -15.95 -10.68
CA HIS A 295 -0.01 -16.42 -9.45
C HIS A 295 1.52 -16.38 -9.58
N TYR A 296 2.18 -15.60 -8.73
CA TYR A 296 3.63 -15.39 -8.78
C TYR A 296 4.31 -15.53 -7.41
N ASP A 297 5.52 -16.08 -7.39
CA ASP A 297 6.38 -16.14 -6.20
C ASP A 297 7.17 -14.83 -6.07
N ILE A 298 6.60 -13.85 -5.35
CA ILE A 298 7.17 -12.51 -5.19
C ILE A 298 7.69 -12.27 -3.77
N PHE A 299 8.81 -11.55 -3.68
CA PHE A 299 9.44 -11.15 -2.43
C PHE A 299 9.67 -9.65 -2.41
N HIS A 300 9.50 -9.04 -1.23
CA HIS A 300 10.03 -7.72 -1.00
C HIS A 300 11.56 -7.78 -0.89
N HIS A 301 12.25 -6.75 -1.37
CA HIS A 301 13.71 -6.72 -1.41
C HIS A 301 14.36 -6.97 -0.03
N THR A 302 13.75 -6.52 1.06
CA THR A 302 14.27 -6.77 2.42
C THR A 302 14.25 -8.25 2.80
N GLN A 303 13.26 -9.02 2.33
CA GLN A 303 13.20 -10.48 2.54
C GLN A 303 14.34 -11.17 1.81
N LEU A 304 14.58 -10.78 0.55
CA LEU A 304 15.67 -11.34 -0.23
C LEU A 304 17.04 -10.97 0.37
N ILE A 305 17.24 -9.71 0.77
CA ILE A 305 18.49 -9.28 1.40
C ILE A 305 18.74 -10.07 2.69
N ALA A 306 17.76 -10.19 3.58
CA ALA A 306 17.89 -10.96 4.81
C ALA A 306 18.26 -12.43 4.54
N ASP A 307 17.63 -13.05 3.53
CA ASP A 307 17.94 -14.42 3.10
C ASP A 307 19.37 -14.55 2.53
N LEU A 308 19.80 -13.61 1.70
CA LEU A 308 21.15 -13.60 1.09
C LEU A 308 22.25 -13.44 2.13
N VAL A 309 22.03 -12.56 3.13
CA VAL A 309 22.95 -12.39 4.25
C VAL A 309 22.96 -13.65 5.12
N GLY A 310 21.79 -14.19 5.47
CA GLY A 310 21.67 -15.40 6.28
C GLY A 310 22.33 -16.64 5.64
N LYS A 311 22.32 -16.72 4.30
CA LYS A 311 23.01 -17.77 3.52
C LYS A 311 24.50 -17.50 3.30
N GLY A 312 25.03 -16.36 3.76
CA GLY A 312 26.42 -15.96 3.53
C GLY A 312 26.76 -15.63 2.09
N LYS A 313 25.76 -15.41 1.23
CA LYS A 313 25.94 -14.95 -0.16
C LYS A 313 26.26 -13.46 -0.24
N LEU A 314 25.80 -12.69 0.75
CA LEU A 314 26.14 -11.29 0.90
C LEU A 314 27.00 -11.10 2.15
N GLN A 315 28.24 -10.62 1.97
CA GLN A 315 29.11 -10.30 3.09
C GLN A 315 29.03 -8.82 3.42
N LEU A 316 28.76 -8.52 4.69
CA LEU A 316 28.66 -7.15 5.19
C LEU A 316 29.82 -6.88 6.12
N ASN A 317 30.46 -5.73 5.94
CA ASN A 317 31.43 -5.17 6.86
C ASN A 317 30.65 -4.45 7.97
N SER A 318 30.22 -5.18 9.02
CA SER A 318 29.36 -4.70 10.11
C SER A 318 29.95 -3.55 10.96
N LYS A 319 30.21 -2.40 10.37
CA LYS A 319 30.96 -1.27 10.94
C LYS A 319 30.26 0.07 10.83
N LEU A 320 29.04 0.14 10.28
CA LEU A 320 28.33 1.41 10.17
C LEU A 320 28.17 2.08 11.55
N LEU A 321 27.89 1.30 12.61
CA LEU A 321 27.73 1.78 14.01
C LEU A 321 26.80 3.00 14.18
N GLU A 322 26.04 3.33 13.14
CA GLU A 322 25.13 4.46 13.07
C GLU A 322 23.83 4.14 13.82
N LYS A 323 23.21 5.17 14.41
CA LYS A 323 21.88 5.03 15.01
C LYS A 323 20.84 5.17 13.92
N THR A 324 20.07 4.11 13.70
CA THR A 324 19.05 4.07 12.66
C THR A 324 17.69 3.79 13.28
N THR A 325 16.64 4.48 12.83
CA THR A 325 15.25 4.07 13.09
C THR A 325 14.64 3.57 11.79
N PHE A 326 13.64 2.70 11.86
CA PHE A 326 12.97 2.15 10.67
C PHE A 326 11.50 2.55 10.62
N HIS A 327 11.05 3.10 9.48
CA HIS A 327 9.64 3.25 9.19
C HIS A 327 9.10 2.00 8.51
N ASP A 328 8.32 1.20 9.26
CA ASP A 328 7.58 0.06 8.74
C ASP A 328 6.51 0.50 7.72
N PRO A 329 6.66 0.17 6.42
CA PRO A 329 5.63 0.46 5.43
C PRO A 329 4.37 -0.35 5.73
N CYS A 330 3.20 0.30 5.68
CA CYS A 330 1.93 -0.36 6.01
C CYS A 330 1.62 -1.58 5.11
N TYR A 331 1.93 -1.49 3.82
CA TYR A 331 1.76 -2.60 2.88
C TYR A 331 2.74 -3.76 3.13
N LEU A 332 3.89 -3.52 3.77
CA LEU A 332 4.87 -4.57 4.06
C LEU A 332 4.55 -5.28 5.39
N GLY A 333 4.48 -4.48 6.46
CA GLY A 333 4.27 -4.98 7.82
C GLY A 333 2.80 -5.31 8.08
N ARG A 334 1.96 -4.29 8.31
CA ARG A 334 0.56 -4.50 8.72
C ARG A 334 -0.26 -5.32 7.72
N MET A 335 -0.11 -5.12 6.42
CA MET A 335 -0.92 -5.83 5.43
C MET A 335 -0.44 -7.25 5.16
N ASN A 336 0.88 -7.47 5.08
CA ASN A 336 1.45 -8.74 4.62
C ASN A 336 2.28 -9.49 5.67
N GLY A 337 2.39 -8.97 6.89
CA GLY A 337 3.08 -9.62 8.01
C GLY A 337 4.61 -9.63 7.90
N VAL A 338 5.20 -8.88 6.98
CA VAL A 338 6.67 -8.84 6.81
C VAL A 338 7.26 -7.77 7.74
N VAL A 339 7.55 -8.18 8.97
CA VAL A 339 8.05 -7.29 10.05
C VAL A 339 9.52 -7.51 10.36
N ASP A 340 9.97 -8.77 10.43
CA ASP A 340 11.32 -9.09 10.92
C ASP A 340 12.39 -8.90 9.83
N ALA A 341 12.08 -9.24 8.58
CA ALA A 341 13.07 -9.21 7.49
C ALA A 341 13.78 -7.85 7.27
N PRO A 342 13.09 -6.69 7.28
CA PRO A 342 13.77 -5.39 7.26
C PRO A 342 14.72 -5.17 8.44
N ARG A 343 14.33 -5.62 9.64
CA ARG A 343 15.12 -5.46 10.87
C ARG A 343 16.36 -6.34 10.83
N ASP A 344 16.21 -7.59 10.40
CA ASP A 344 17.31 -8.52 10.22
C ASP A 344 18.31 -7.98 9.18
N ALA A 345 17.82 -7.50 8.03
CA ALA A 345 18.66 -6.88 7.01
C ALA A 345 19.45 -5.67 7.56
N LEU A 346 18.78 -4.79 8.31
CA LEU A 346 19.42 -3.62 8.92
C LEU A 346 20.45 -4.03 9.99
N GLN A 347 20.09 -4.86 10.96
CA GLN A 347 20.98 -5.22 12.08
C GLN A 347 22.29 -5.88 11.61
N GLN A 348 22.25 -6.65 10.52
CA GLN A 348 23.44 -7.30 9.95
C GLN A 348 24.46 -6.28 9.37
N THR A 349 24.03 -5.06 9.05
CA THR A 349 24.92 -3.97 8.63
C THR A 349 25.73 -3.36 9.80
N GLY A 350 25.39 -3.71 11.05
CA GLY A 350 26.05 -3.20 12.26
C GLY A 350 25.50 -1.86 12.76
N VAL A 351 24.36 -1.40 12.25
CA VAL A 351 23.64 -0.24 12.81
C VAL A 351 23.02 -0.57 14.17
N THR A 352 22.84 0.46 15.00
CA THR A 352 22.03 0.37 16.22
C THR A 352 20.60 0.77 15.88
N LEU A 353 19.69 -0.21 15.82
CA LEU A 353 18.28 0.03 15.51
C LEU A 353 17.54 0.60 16.75
N LEU A 354 16.96 1.78 16.59
CA LEU A 354 16.13 2.47 17.58
C LEU A 354 14.68 2.44 17.09
N GLU A 355 13.82 1.65 17.74
CA GLU A 355 12.41 1.53 17.33
C GLU A 355 11.59 2.77 17.71
N MET A 356 10.71 3.19 16.81
CA MET A 356 9.67 4.17 17.11
C MET A 356 8.59 3.55 18.02
N PRO A 357 7.89 4.34 18.85
CA PRO A 357 6.81 3.83 19.70
C PRO A 357 5.75 3.04 18.93
N ARG A 358 5.36 3.52 17.73
CA ARG A 358 4.48 2.83 16.79
C ARG A 358 5.31 2.21 15.67
N HIS A 359 5.50 0.91 15.73
CA HIS A 359 6.26 0.09 14.78
C HIS A 359 5.53 -1.24 14.51
N SER A 360 6.05 -2.06 13.60
CA SER A 360 5.47 -3.36 13.21
C SER A 360 4.01 -3.23 12.73
N GLU A 361 3.09 -4.11 13.15
CA GLU A 361 1.67 -4.04 12.78
C GLU A 361 0.98 -2.73 13.22
N LYS A 362 1.54 -2.07 14.25
CA LYS A 362 1.04 -0.80 14.81
C LYS A 362 1.66 0.44 14.16
N SER A 363 2.46 0.28 13.11
CA SER A 363 3.12 1.39 12.42
C SER A 363 2.15 2.48 11.97
N PHE A 364 2.55 3.74 12.15
CA PHE A 364 1.78 4.88 11.70
C PHE A 364 2.10 5.22 10.23
N CYS A 365 1.05 5.49 9.43
CA CYS A 365 1.16 5.66 7.98
C CYS A 365 2.06 6.83 7.57
N CYS A 366 2.75 6.72 6.43
CA CYS A 366 3.51 7.82 5.83
C CYS A 366 2.63 8.87 5.13
N GLY A 367 1.38 8.54 4.82
CA GLY A 367 0.42 9.46 4.17
C GLY A 367 0.18 9.21 2.69
N ALA A 368 1.05 8.48 1.98
CA ALA A 368 0.96 8.33 0.51
C ALA A 368 -0.01 7.25 -0.02
N GLY A 369 -0.33 6.24 0.79
CA GLY A 369 -1.22 5.14 0.37
C GLY A 369 -2.63 5.62 0.04
N GLY A 370 -3.49 4.78 -0.55
CA GLY A 370 -4.86 5.21 -0.85
C GLY A 370 -4.94 6.25 -1.98
N ALA A 371 -3.98 6.21 -2.90
CA ALA A 371 -3.75 7.18 -3.97
C ALA A 371 -3.45 8.63 -3.51
N GLN A 372 -3.17 8.85 -2.22
CA GLN A 372 -2.87 10.18 -1.69
C GLN A 372 -1.59 10.78 -2.29
N TYR A 373 -0.63 9.96 -2.73
CA TYR A 373 0.59 10.44 -3.40
C TYR A 373 0.32 11.35 -4.62
N TRP A 374 -0.86 11.22 -5.24
CA TRP A 374 -1.21 11.89 -6.49
C TRP A 374 -2.12 13.10 -6.32
N LYS A 375 -2.38 13.52 -5.08
CA LYS A 375 -3.22 14.68 -4.78
C LYS A 375 -2.76 15.40 -3.53
N GLU A 376 -3.27 16.61 -3.33
CA GLU A 376 -3.08 17.32 -2.07
C GLU A 376 -3.83 16.63 -0.93
N GLU A 377 -3.24 16.67 0.25
CA GLU A 377 -3.80 16.07 1.45
C GLU A 377 -4.99 16.89 1.97
N GLU A 378 -6.05 16.20 2.45
CA GLU A 378 -7.26 16.88 2.93
C GLU A 378 -6.99 17.80 4.13
N HIS A 379 -7.83 18.83 4.30
CA HIS A 379 -7.67 19.81 5.36
C HIS A 379 -7.64 19.17 6.75
N GLY A 380 -6.66 19.56 7.56
CA GLY A 380 -6.48 19.13 8.94
C GLY A 380 -5.48 20.01 9.68
N ALA A 381 -5.13 19.61 10.90
CA ALA A 381 -4.18 20.34 11.73
C ALA A 381 -2.71 20.19 11.28
N GLN A 382 -2.37 19.07 10.64
CA GLN A 382 -1.03 18.80 10.10
C GLN A 382 -1.07 17.75 8.98
N ALA A 383 0.03 17.60 8.24
CA ALA A 383 0.20 16.53 7.26
C ALA A 383 0.57 15.20 7.95
N VAL A 384 0.13 14.07 7.39
CA VAL A 384 0.38 12.73 7.97
C VAL A 384 1.87 12.37 7.97
N ASN A 385 2.60 12.72 6.92
CA ASN A 385 4.05 12.47 6.83
C ASN A 385 4.83 13.25 7.89
N ILE A 386 4.47 14.51 8.15
CA ILE A 386 5.10 15.36 9.18
C ILE A 386 4.92 14.74 10.56
N ALA A 387 3.69 14.34 10.91
CA ALA A 387 3.41 13.69 12.19
C ALA A 387 4.23 12.40 12.38
N ARG A 388 4.40 11.60 11.30
CA ARG A 388 5.21 10.40 11.35
C ARG A 388 6.71 10.71 11.48
N PHE A 389 7.18 11.70 10.74
CA PHE A 389 8.59 12.08 10.74
C PHE A 389 9.01 12.64 12.11
N GLU A 390 8.16 13.41 12.78
CA GLU A 390 8.42 13.89 14.14
C GLU A 390 8.60 12.73 15.15
N GLU A 391 7.82 11.65 15.01
CA GLU A 391 7.99 10.44 15.79
C GLU A 391 9.34 9.75 15.50
N ALA A 392 9.77 9.73 14.22
CA ALA A 392 11.08 9.22 13.83
C ALA A 392 12.21 10.06 14.41
N ALA A 393 12.15 11.39 14.29
CA ALA A 393 13.15 12.31 14.82
C ALA A 393 13.25 12.23 16.35
N ALA A 394 12.13 12.01 17.05
CA ALA A 394 12.10 11.86 18.50
C ALA A 394 12.87 10.64 19.03
N THR A 395 13.19 9.65 18.18
CA THR A 395 14.05 8.52 18.56
C THR A 395 15.50 8.93 18.82
N GLY A 396 15.95 10.06 18.26
CA GLY A 396 17.34 10.49 18.29
C GLY A 396 18.27 9.68 17.37
N ALA A 397 17.70 8.97 16.38
CA ALA A 397 18.46 8.34 15.30
C ALA A 397 19.06 9.39 14.34
N GLU A 398 20.14 9.00 13.65
CA GLU A 398 20.82 9.81 12.63
C GLU A 398 20.26 9.50 11.23
N THR A 399 19.88 8.24 11.00
CA THR A 399 19.23 7.78 9.77
C THR A 399 17.81 7.25 10.03
N LEU A 400 16.88 7.64 9.18
CA LEU A 400 15.56 7.04 9.02
C LEU A 400 15.59 6.08 7.83
N ALA A 401 15.62 4.79 8.12
CA ALA A 401 15.48 3.72 7.15
C ALA A 401 14.02 3.58 6.69
N VAL A 402 13.81 3.40 5.39
CA VAL A 402 12.52 3.10 4.77
C VAL A 402 12.63 1.84 3.90
N GLY A 403 11.50 1.24 3.55
CA GLY A 403 11.44 0.07 2.66
C GLY A 403 10.32 0.18 1.64
N CYS A 404 10.05 1.39 1.14
CA CYS A 404 8.98 1.66 0.18
C CYS A 404 9.27 2.97 -0.55
N PRO A 405 9.19 3.01 -1.89
CA PRO A 405 9.40 4.23 -2.68
C PRO A 405 8.53 5.41 -2.24
N PHE A 406 7.24 5.18 -2.01
CA PHE A 406 6.35 6.25 -1.52
C PHE A 406 6.73 6.73 -0.12
N CYS A 407 7.11 5.82 0.78
CA CYS A 407 7.55 6.22 2.12
C CYS A 407 8.85 7.01 2.06
N ASN A 408 9.76 6.67 1.14
CA ASN A 408 11.00 7.42 0.92
C ASN A 408 10.69 8.88 0.57
N THR A 409 9.87 9.11 -0.45
CA THR A 409 9.47 10.48 -0.84
C THR A 409 8.76 11.21 0.30
N MET A 410 7.74 10.60 0.93
CA MET A 410 6.99 11.27 1.99
C MET A 410 7.85 11.65 3.21
N MET A 411 8.77 10.76 3.62
CA MET A 411 9.69 11.03 4.73
C MET A 411 10.79 12.01 4.32
N GLY A 412 11.27 11.97 3.07
CA GLY A 412 12.21 12.93 2.52
C GLY A 412 11.64 14.35 2.48
N ASP A 413 10.39 14.50 2.05
CA ASP A 413 9.66 15.78 2.07
C ASP A 413 9.53 16.33 3.49
N ALA A 414 9.11 15.48 4.44
CA ALA A 414 8.99 15.86 5.83
C ALA A 414 10.35 16.25 6.44
N ASN A 415 11.41 15.52 6.11
CA ASN A 415 12.77 15.82 6.52
C ASN A 415 13.22 17.20 6.02
N ARG A 416 13.00 17.51 4.73
CA ARG A 416 13.31 18.82 4.14
C ARG A 416 12.55 19.95 4.83
N GLU A 417 11.26 19.78 5.10
CA GLU A 417 10.45 20.77 5.82
C GLU A 417 10.97 21.04 7.24
N LYS A 418 11.48 20.01 7.92
CA LYS A 418 12.07 20.14 9.27
C LYS A 418 13.54 20.59 9.28
N GLY A 419 14.12 20.94 8.13
CA GLY A 419 15.49 21.40 8.02
C GLY A 419 16.55 20.28 7.99
N GLU A 420 16.17 19.12 7.46
CA GLU A 420 17.02 17.94 7.22
C GLU A 420 17.77 17.41 8.46
N PRO A 421 17.08 17.19 9.61
CA PRO A 421 17.75 16.72 10.83
C PRO A 421 18.25 15.27 10.76
N MET A 422 17.82 14.48 9.78
CA MET A 422 18.17 13.06 9.61
C MET A 422 18.55 12.75 8.16
N GLN A 423 19.24 11.64 7.91
CA GLN A 423 19.34 11.05 6.57
C GLN A 423 18.13 10.14 6.33
N VAL A 424 17.49 10.22 5.16
CA VAL A 424 16.43 9.28 4.76
C VAL A 424 16.98 8.35 3.70
N LYS A 425 17.00 7.04 3.98
CA LYS A 425 17.59 6.03 3.08
C LYS A 425 16.73 4.77 3.04
N ASP A 426 16.69 4.13 1.89
CA ASP A 426 16.11 2.78 1.80
C ASP A 426 17.05 1.72 2.41
N VAL A 427 16.49 0.62 2.90
CA VAL A 427 17.26 -0.52 3.44
C VAL A 427 18.30 -1.01 2.42
N ALA A 428 17.99 -1.06 1.13
CA ALA A 428 18.95 -1.48 0.10
C ALA A 428 20.16 -0.54 0.01
N GLN A 429 19.98 0.78 0.18
CA GLN A 429 21.09 1.73 0.17
C GLN A 429 22.01 1.52 1.38
N ILE A 430 21.42 1.35 2.57
CA ILE A 430 22.17 1.11 3.81
C ILE A 430 22.96 -0.21 3.72
N VAL A 431 22.34 -1.25 3.18
CA VAL A 431 23.00 -2.56 2.98
C VAL A 431 24.15 -2.44 1.99
N LEU A 432 23.97 -1.73 0.87
CA LEU A 432 25.04 -1.52 -0.10
C LEU A 432 26.22 -0.72 0.48
N GLU A 433 25.95 0.28 1.33
CA GLU A 433 27.00 1.00 2.06
C GLU A 433 27.80 0.08 2.99
N ALA A 434 27.14 -0.88 3.63
CA ALA A 434 27.77 -1.85 4.52
C ALA A 434 28.55 -2.97 3.80
N MET A 435 28.40 -3.12 2.48
CA MET A 435 29.20 -4.08 1.70
C MET A 435 30.61 -3.55 1.40
N LYS A 436 30.81 -2.22 1.45
CA LYS A 436 32.09 -1.55 1.23
C LYS A 436 32.97 -1.62 2.46
#